data_AF-A0A9C8GLR8-F1
#
_entry.id   AF-A0A9C8GLR8-F1
#
_cell.length_a   1.000
_cell.length_b   1.000
_cell.length_c   1.000
_cell.angle_alpha   90.00
_cell.angle_beta   90.00
_cell.angle_gamma   90.00
#
_symmetry.space_group_name_H-M   'P 1'
#
loop_
_entity.id
_entity.type
_entity.pdbx_description
1 polymer ?
#
loop_
_entity_poly.entity_id
_entity_poly.type
_entity_poly.pdbx_seq_one_letter_code
_entity_poly.pdbx_strand_id
1 'polypeptide(L)'
;VLVIEAWSDEATFYVWNDAQYTPKPADEPFTYHDFTFPPEGRWPDPKGMIEGLHRLGIRVLLWQVPVMKALDEPHPQHDRDETYMIEKEYCVREADGQAYRIRPFWFHGSLVLDFTNPEAVQWWLSKRAYLLEELGIDGFKTDGGEHLWGQDLRFANGRRGGELWNLYPNLYAGAYHRFAREKRNGDVVTFSRAGFTGAQAYPCHWAGDENSTWEAFRASILAGLNAGISGIPFWGWDLAGFSGEVPSAELYLRAAAMAAFCPIMQYHSEFNEHRLPCRDRTPWNIAERTGDPDVISVYRFYADVRMNLLPYIYSEAWHSARTGLPLMRAMWLEYPDDPICRDLEDQYFFGRALLVAPVFEAGARQRQVYLPQGRWFDLWNEVVYEGATWVNYATPKDVIPVFVREGAVLPLNTGENHVLGSPVGNRLDHYENLIFRLYPAATRATYDWHAGLTSGTYSFILEPQSKGDLRVNVPPLPYACTLLVPDSGFRQVVLDDRALHQVERLATLVNDTWYSEAGRCHVRIPAARVSRRMLFVL
;
A
#
# COMPACT_ATOMS: atom_id res chain seq x y z
N VAL A 1 -4.61 8.15 1.94
CA VAL A 1 -4.75 7.87 3.39
C VAL A 1 -3.79 8.79 4.12
N LEU A 2 -4.20 9.34 5.26
CA LEU A 2 -3.38 10.08 6.20
C LEU A 2 -3.36 9.31 7.52
N VAL A 3 -2.18 9.16 8.11
CA VAL A 3 -2.01 8.61 9.46
C VAL A 3 -1.68 9.77 10.39
N ILE A 4 -2.35 9.86 11.54
CA ILE A 4 -2.05 10.84 12.57
C ILE A 4 -1.60 10.10 13.83
N GLU A 5 -0.37 10.35 14.26
CA GLU A 5 0.21 9.68 15.44
C GLU A 5 0.11 10.52 16.70
N ALA A 6 0.66 11.73 16.67
CA ALA A 6 0.60 12.69 17.77
C ALA A 6 -0.78 13.39 17.83
N TRP A 7 -1.85 12.60 17.93
CA TRP A 7 -3.25 13.07 17.95
C TRP A 7 -3.83 13.13 19.36
N SER A 8 -3.33 12.28 20.25
CA SER A 8 -3.96 11.98 21.54
C SER A 8 -3.45 12.87 22.68
N ASP A 9 -4.05 12.71 23.85
CA ASP A 9 -3.58 13.27 25.12
C ASP A 9 -2.24 12.69 25.61
N GLU A 10 -1.67 11.71 24.90
CA GLU A 10 -0.43 10.99 25.24
C GLU A 10 -0.47 10.29 26.61
N ALA A 11 -1.68 10.05 27.12
CA ALA A 11 -1.94 9.35 28.38
C ALA A 11 -2.90 8.18 28.16
N THR A 12 -4.10 8.45 27.65
CA THR A 12 -5.15 7.44 27.44
C THR A 12 -5.11 6.81 26.06
N PHE A 13 -4.57 7.52 25.07
CA PHE A 13 -4.57 7.15 23.65
C PHE A 13 -5.97 6.88 23.06
N TYR A 14 -7.03 7.41 23.67
CA TYR A 14 -8.37 7.41 23.08
C TYR A 14 -9.06 8.77 23.18
N VAL A 15 -8.49 9.72 23.92
CA VAL A 15 -8.92 11.12 23.97
C VAL A 15 -7.95 11.96 23.13
N TRP A 16 -8.50 12.91 22.36
CA TRP A 16 -7.71 13.87 21.59
C TRP A 16 -6.89 14.77 22.51
N ASN A 17 -5.72 15.21 22.04
CA ASN A 17 -4.92 16.21 22.76
C ASN A 17 -5.78 17.45 23.03
N ASP A 18 -5.51 18.16 24.13
CA ASP A 18 -6.20 19.38 24.61
C ASP A 18 -7.73 19.33 24.81
N ALA A 19 -8.39 18.20 24.52
CA ALA A 19 -9.81 18.02 24.80
C ALA A 19 -10.08 18.17 26.31
N GLN A 20 -11.09 18.96 26.65
CA GLN A 20 -11.56 19.15 28.01
C GLN A 20 -12.80 18.30 28.25
N TYR A 21 -12.85 17.61 29.38
CA TYR A 21 -13.94 16.72 29.74
C TYR A 21 -14.02 16.50 31.26
N THR A 22 -15.16 15.99 31.72
CA THR A 22 -15.27 15.48 33.10
C THR A 22 -14.87 14.00 33.10
N PRO A 23 -13.88 13.58 33.91
CA PRO A 23 -13.51 12.17 33.99
C PRO A 23 -14.72 11.29 34.35
N LYS A 24 -14.88 10.17 33.65
CA LYS A 24 -15.98 9.21 33.83
C LYS A 24 -15.57 8.01 34.69
N PRO A 25 -16.54 7.22 35.20
CA PRO A 25 -16.28 5.87 35.68
C PRO A 25 -15.54 5.04 34.62
N ALA A 26 -14.67 4.14 35.06
CA ALA A 26 -13.80 3.39 34.14
C ALA A 26 -14.58 2.42 33.22
N ASP A 27 -15.76 1.98 33.62
CA ASP A 27 -16.68 1.13 32.86
C ASP A 27 -17.59 1.90 31.89
N GLU A 28 -17.54 3.23 31.90
CA GLU A 28 -18.30 4.09 30.98
C GLU A 28 -17.41 4.64 29.86
N PRO A 29 -17.73 4.40 28.58
CA PRO A 29 -17.02 5.03 27.47
C PRO A 29 -17.44 6.50 27.30
N PHE A 30 -16.56 7.28 26.68
CA PHE A 30 -16.91 8.62 26.19
C PHE A 30 -17.63 8.54 24.84
N THR A 31 -18.46 9.54 24.61
CA THR A 31 -19.06 9.93 23.33
C THR A 31 -18.44 11.25 22.88
N TYR A 32 -18.58 11.61 21.61
CA TYR A 32 -18.02 12.87 21.09
C TYR A 32 -18.54 14.10 21.87
N HIS A 33 -19.79 14.05 22.34
CA HIS A 33 -20.46 15.13 23.06
C HIS A 33 -19.96 15.36 24.49
N ASP A 34 -19.16 14.44 25.04
CA ASP A 34 -18.54 14.61 26.36
C ASP A 34 -17.33 15.55 26.35
N PHE A 35 -16.81 15.87 25.16
CA PHE A 35 -15.61 16.69 24.98
C PHE A 35 -15.95 18.12 24.59
N THR A 36 -15.18 19.06 25.12
CA THR A 36 -15.09 20.44 24.64
C THR A 36 -13.69 20.66 24.08
N PHE A 37 -13.61 21.15 22.85
CA PHE A 37 -12.35 21.41 22.16
C PHE A 37 -12.04 22.90 22.19
N PRO A 38 -10.92 23.33 22.82
CA PRO A 38 -10.55 24.74 22.86
C PRO A 38 -10.30 25.29 21.45
N PRO A 39 -10.85 26.47 21.07
CA PRO A 39 -10.62 27.07 19.75
C PRO A 39 -9.14 27.33 19.43
N GLU A 40 -8.34 27.61 20.47
CA GLU A 40 -6.89 27.81 20.42
C GLU A 40 -6.07 26.52 20.65
N GLY A 41 -6.74 25.37 20.80
CA GLY A 41 -6.11 24.07 20.92
C GLY A 41 -5.42 23.62 19.62
N ARG A 42 -4.67 22.54 19.72
CA ARG A 42 -4.12 21.79 18.58
C ARG A 42 -5.24 21.13 17.78
N TRP A 43 -6.33 20.72 18.43
CA TRP A 43 -7.46 20.03 17.80
C TRP A 43 -8.80 20.72 18.08
N PRO A 44 -9.03 21.95 17.56
CA PRO A 44 -10.23 22.72 17.87
C PRO A 44 -11.53 22.14 17.28
N ASP A 45 -11.43 21.34 16.21
CA ASP A 45 -12.57 20.64 15.59
C ASP A 45 -12.10 19.35 14.89
N PRO A 46 -11.88 18.25 15.63
CA PRO A 46 -11.43 16.99 15.02
C PRO A 46 -12.41 16.45 13.99
N LYS A 47 -13.72 16.63 14.22
CA LYS A 47 -14.76 16.17 13.32
C LYS A 47 -14.73 16.92 11.99
N GLY A 48 -14.72 18.25 12.03
CA GLY A 48 -14.62 19.07 10.83
C GLY A 48 -13.32 18.83 10.05
N MET A 49 -12.21 18.55 10.75
CA MET A 49 -10.94 18.15 10.13
C MET A 49 -11.07 16.83 9.36
N ILE A 50 -11.62 15.78 9.98
CA ILE A 50 -11.82 14.48 9.32
C ILE A 50 -12.77 14.61 8.12
N GLU A 51 -13.90 15.29 8.29
CA GLU A 51 -14.86 15.52 7.19
C GLU A 51 -14.23 16.33 6.04
N GLY A 52 -13.35 17.28 6.36
CA GLY A 52 -12.55 18.03 5.38
C GLY A 52 -11.62 17.14 4.58
N LEU A 53 -10.90 16.24 5.24
CA LEU A 53 -10.03 15.25 4.59
C LEU A 53 -10.83 14.29 3.71
N HIS A 54 -12.00 13.83 4.16
CA HIS A 54 -12.88 12.98 3.35
C HIS A 54 -13.36 13.67 2.07
N ARG A 55 -13.69 14.98 2.13
CA ARG A 55 -14.05 15.76 0.92
C ARG A 55 -12.90 15.85 -0.09
N LEU A 56 -11.66 15.71 0.36
CA LEU A 56 -10.46 15.65 -0.49
C LEU A 56 -10.11 14.21 -0.94
N GLY A 57 -10.94 13.21 -0.63
CA GLY A 57 -10.66 11.80 -0.92
C GLY A 57 -9.57 11.19 -0.03
N ILE A 58 -9.27 11.79 1.13
CA ILE A 58 -8.26 11.32 2.07
C ILE A 58 -8.93 10.59 3.23
N ARG A 59 -8.60 9.32 3.41
CA ARG A 59 -8.99 8.49 4.56
C ARG A 59 -8.05 8.70 5.75
N VAL A 60 -8.55 8.61 6.98
CA VAL A 60 -7.80 8.92 8.22
C VAL A 60 -7.62 7.69 9.09
N LEU A 61 -6.38 7.39 9.48
CA LEU A 61 -6.06 6.39 10.50
C LEU A 61 -5.45 7.06 11.73
N LEU A 62 -5.79 6.58 12.92
CA LEU A 62 -5.20 7.05 14.18
C LEU A 62 -4.25 6.00 14.76
N TRP A 63 -3.10 6.44 15.25
CA TRP A 63 -2.13 5.57 15.91
C TRP A 63 -2.68 5.00 17.23
N GLN A 64 -2.34 3.76 17.52
CA GLN A 64 -2.74 3.00 18.71
C GLN A 64 -1.62 2.07 19.18
N VAL A 65 -1.66 1.71 20.46
CA VAL A 65 -0.76 0.76 21.14
C VAL A 65 -1.57 -0.16 22.06
N PRO A 66 -1.15 -1.41 22.30
CA PRO A 66 -1.91 -2.37 23.13
C PRO A 66 -1.61 -2.25 24.64
N VAL A 67 -1.21 -1.07 25.12
CA VAL A 67 -0.69 -0.86 26.49
C VAL A 67 -1.37 0.31 27.20
N MET A 68 -1.57 0.20 28.51
CA MET A 68 -1.94 1.31 29.38
C MET A 68 -0.65 1.94 29.92
N LYS A 69 -0.36 3.17 29.49
CA LYS A 69 0.94 3.83 29.68
C LYS A 69 1.26 4.05 31.17
N ALA A 70 2.47 3.73 31.61
CA ALA A 70 2.94 4.25 32.90
C ALA A 70 3.17 5.76 32.79
N LEU A 71 2.53 6.54 33.65
CA LEU A 71 2.67 7.99 33.70
C LEU A 71 3.53 8.42 34.89
N ASP A 72 4.35 9.44 34.68
CA ASP A 72 5.11 10.09 35.74
C ASP A 72 4.24 11.08 36.54
N GLU A 73 3.20 11.62 35.90
CA GLU A 73 2.29 12.61 36.46
C GLU A 73 0.85 12.08 36.49
N PRO A 74 0.05 12.39 37.53
CA PRO A 74 -1.34 11.96 37.62
C PRO A 74 -2.17 12.43 36.44
N HIS A 75 -3.01 11.54 35.92
CA HIS A 75 -3.98 11.90 34.88
C HIS A 75 -5.35 11.28 35.24
N PRO A 76 -6.36 12.08 35.64
CA PRO A 76 -7.53 11.58 36.37
C PRO A 76 -8.30 10.45 35.70
N GLN A 77 -8.43 10.48 34.36
CA GLN A 77 -9.11 9.42 33.63
C GLN A 77 -8.24 8.17 33.48
N HIS A 78 -6.94 8.38 33.24
CA HIS A 78 -5.99 7.29 33.08
C HIS A 78 -5.86 6.50 34.39
N ASP A 79 -5.72 7.19 35.53
CA ASP A 79 -5.54 6.55 36.83
C ASP A 79 -6.75 5.69 37.22
N ARG A 80 -7.96 6.13 36.85
CA ARG A 80 -9.20 5.36 37.00
C ARG A 80 -9.20 4.11 36.13
N ASP A 81 -8.83 4.26 34.87
CA ASP A 81 -8.79 3.14 33.92
C ASP A 81 -7.70 2.13 34.29
N GLU A 82 -6.52 2.57 34.75
CA GLU A 82 -5.44 1.71 35.21
C GLU A 82 -5.87 0.92 36.46
N THR A 83 -6.46 1.58 37.45
CA THR A 83 -6.98 0.92 38.66
C THR A 83 -8.01 -0.14 38.28
N TYR A 84 -8.98 0.21 37.44
CA TYR A 84 -10.01 -0.71 36.98
C TYR A 84 -9.45 -1.89 36.17
N MET A 85 -8.45 -1.65 35.31
CA MET A 85 -7.79 -2.70 34.54
C MET A 85 -7.09 -3.74 35.43
N ILE A 86 -6.51 -3.30 36.55
CA ILE A 86 -5.89 -4.19 37.54
C ILE A 86 -6.97 -4.94 38.33
N GLU A 87 -7.96 -4.24 38.88
CA GLU A 87 -9.03 -4.84 39.70
C GLU A 87 -9.87 -5.88 38.94
N LYS A 88 -10.08 -5.67 37.64
CA LYS A 88 -10.82 -6.60 36.76
C LYS A 88 -9.94 -7.67 36.13
N GLU A 89 -8.64 -7.68 36.42
CA GLU A 89 -7.68 -8.62 35.83
C GLU A 89 -7.69 -8.59 34.28
N TYR A 90 -7.88 -7.39 33.72
CA TYR A 90 -7.91 -7.16 32.27
C TYR A 90 -6.52 -7.10 31.64
N CYS A 91 -5.48 -6.90 32.46
CA CYS A 91 -4.10 -6.94 32.01
C CYS A 91 -3.56 -8.38 31.95
N VAL A 92 -2.52 -8.60 31.14
CA VAL A 92 -1.66 -9.78 31.23
C VAL A 92 -1.10 -9.87 32.65
N ARG A 93 -0.94 -11.09 33.18
CA ARG A 93 -0.47 -11.29 34.56
C ARG A 93 0.84 -12.07 34.64
N GLU A 94 1.56 -11.84 35.72
CA GLU A 94 2.69 -12.64 36.16
C GLU A 94 2.21 -13.99 36.73
N ALA A 95 3.15 -14.91 36.95
CA ALA A 95 2.85 -16.25 37.46
C ALA A 95 2.28 -16.26 38.89
N ASP A 96 2.57 -15.23 39.67
CA ASP A 96 2.09 -15.02 41.05
C ASP A 96 0.73 -14.30 41.12
N GLY A 97 0.14 -13.98 39.96
CA GLY A 97 -1.15 -13.31 39.84
C GLY A 97 -1.07 -11.79 39.80
N GLN A 98 0.11 -11.17 39.98
CA GLN A 98 0.26 -9.73 39.86
C GLN A 98 0.11 -9.26 38.41
N ALA A 99 -0.27 -8.00 38.23
CA ALA A 99 -0.36 -7.37 36.91
C ALA A 99 1.03 -7.31 36.24
N TYR A 100 1.13 -7.79 35.00
CA TYR A 100 2.37 -7.70 34.21
C TYR A 100 2.61 -6.26 33.77
N ARG A 101 3.83 -5.78 34.00
CA ARG A 101 4.34 -4.50 33.50
C ARG A 101 5.52 -4.72 32.57
N ILE A 102 5.55 -3.94 31.49
CA ILE A 102 6.63 -4.01 30.49
C ILE A 102 7.97 -3.72 31.15
N ARG A 103 8.95 -4.60 30.92
CA ARG A 103 10.30 -4.48 31.49
C ARG A 103 11.27 -3.73 30.57
N PRO A 104 11.29 -3.96 29.24
CA PRO A 104 12.24 -3.28 28.36
C PRO A 104 11.80 -1.86 27.96
N PHE A 105 12.69 -1.18 27.22
CA PHE A 105 12.68 0.25 26.92
C PHE A 105 11.32 0.88 26.55
N TRP A 106 10.63 0.41 25.51
CA TRP A 106 9.46 1.11 24.97
C TRP A 106 8.21 0.81 25.80
N PHE A 107 7.57 1.87 26.30
CA PHE A 107 6.46 1.79 27.27
C PHE A 107 6.84 1.08 28.59
N HIS A 108 8.10 1.19 29.04
CA HIS A 108 8.55 0.65 30.33
C HIS A 108 7.57 0.97 31.47
N GLY A 109 7.25 -0.02 32.30
CA GLY A 109 6.34 0.11 33.44
C GLY A 109 4.85 0.05 33.09
N SER A 110 4.48 0.14 31.81
CA SER A 110 3.08 0.14 31.35
C SER A 110 2.43 -1.25 31.48
N LEU A 111 1.11 -1.29 31.68
CA LEU A 111 0.34 -2.54 31.66
C LEU A 111 0.06 -2.98 30.22
N VAL A 112 0.00 -4.28 29.99
CA VAL A 112 -0.35 -4.86 28.68
C VAL A 112 -1.76 -5.43 28.74
N LEU A 113 -2.63 -5.07 27.80
CA LEU A 113 -3.99 -5.58 27.74
C LEU A 113 -4.03 -7.07 27.38
N ASP A 114 -4.83 -7.86 28.09
CA ASP A 114 -5.05 -9.25 27.71
C ASP A 114 -6.10 -9.37 26.59
N PHE A 115 -5.65 -9.39 25.33
CA PHE A 115 -6.51 -9.59 24.17
C PHE A 115 -7.14 -11.00 24.05
N THR A 116 -6.84 -11.90 24.99
CA THR A 116 -7.54 -13.19 25.11
C THR A 116 -8.77 -13.12 26.00
N ASN A 117 -8.90 -12.05 26.81
CA ASN A 117 -10.04 -11.80 27.66
C ASN A 117 -11.11 -11.00 26.88
N PRO A 118 -12.26 -11.58 26.53
CA PRO A 118 -13.28 -10.88 25.75
C PRO A 118 -13.88 -9.67 26.47
N GLU A 119 -13.99 -9.71 27.81
CA GLU A 119 -14.49 -8.57 28.59
C GLU A 119 -13.49 -7.40 28.59
N ALA A 120 -12.20 -7.72 28.70
CA ALA A 120 -11.12 -6.73 28.61
C ALA A 120 -11.07 -6.08 27.23
N VAL A 121 -11.21 -6.87 26.16
CA VAL A 121 -11.24 -6.37 24.77
C VAL A 121 -12.45 -5.47 24.54
N GLN A 122 -13.63 -5.86 25.02
CA GLN A 122 -14.84 -5.05 24.90
C GLN A 122 -14.70 -3.72 25.65
N TRP A 123 -14.19 -3.75 26.88
CA TRP A 123 -13.94 -2.56 27.69
C TRP A 123 -12.93 -1.61 27.03
N TRP A 124 -11.85 -2.15 26.49
CA TRP A 124 -10.82 -1.35 25.83
C TRP A 124 -11.34 -0.69 24.55
N LEU A 125 -11.99 -1.47 23.68
CA LEU A 125 -12.42 -0.98 22.37
C LEU A 125 -13.66 -0.08 22.46
N SER A 126 -14.54 -0.25 23.45
CA SER A 126 -15.68 0.65 23.65
C SER A 126 -15.23 2.11 23.86
N LYS A 127 -14.10 2.35 24.54
CA LYS A 127 -13.52 3.69 24.72
C LYS A 127 -13.07 4.36 23.41
N ARG A 128 -12.89 3.59 22.34
CA ARG A 128 -12.51 4.07 20.99
C ARG A 128 -13.72 4.16 20.05
N ALA A 129 -14.92 3.77 20.47
CA ALA A 129 -16.09 3.68 19.59
C ALA A 129 -16.47 5.01 18.94
N TYR A 130 -16.46 6.11 19.71
CA TYR A 130 -16.81 7.43 19.19
C TYR A 130 -15.88 7.90 18.05
N LEU A 131 -14.62 7.44 18.03
CA LEU A 131 -13.67 7.76 16.95
C LEU A 131 -14.16 7.23 15.58
N LEU A 132 -14.80 6.06 15.56
CA LEU A 132 -15.30 5.42 14.34
C LEU A 132 -16.76 5.82 14.05
N GLU A 133 -17.60 5.81 15.08
CA GLU A 133 -19.05 5.97 14.93
C GLU A 133 -19.45 7.45 14.78
N GLU A 134 -18.81 8.35 15.54
CA GLU A 134 -19.21 9.76 15.61
C GLU A 134 -18.27 10.70 14.84
N LEU A 135 -16.96 10.43 14.88
CA LEU A 135 -15.92 11.18 14.15
C LEU A 135 -15.66 10.62 12.75
N GLY A 136 -15.85 9.31 12.56
CA GLY A 136 -15.78 8.68 11.25
C GLY A 136 -14.37 8.39 10.72
N ILE A 137 -13.38 8.14 11.59
CA ILE A 137 -12.07 7.65 11.11
C ILE A 137 -12.21 6.34 10.31
N ASP A 138 -11.22 6.04 9.47
CA ASP A 138 -11.25 4.92 8.53
C ASP A 138 -10.37 3.74 9.00
N GLY A 139 -9.97 3.75 10.27
CA GLY A 139 -9.24 2.66 10.92
C GLY A 139 -8.08 3.14 11.81
N PHE A 140 -7.10 2.27 12.03
CA PHE A 140 -6.03 2.50 12.99
C PHE A 140 -4.65 2.08 12.46
N LYS A 141 -3.61 2.83 12.83
CA LYS A 141 -2.23 2.33 12.80
C LYS A 141 -1.97 1.65 14.14
N THR A 142 -2.08 0.31 14.16
CA THR A 142 -1.91 -0.51 15.36
C THR A 142 -0.44 -0.87 15.54
N ASP A 143 0.27 0.01 16.23
CA ASP A 143 1.70 -0.11 16.47
C ASP A 143 2.00 -0.98 17.70
N GLY A 144 3.22 -1.53 17.72
CA GLY A 144 3.67 -2.40 18.78
C GLY A 144 3.07 -3.80 18.77
N GLY A 145 3.01 -4.39 19.96
CA GLY A 145 2.61 -5.79 20.18
C GLY A 145 3.77 -6.68 20.63
N GLU A 146 5.02 -6.23 20.54
CA GLU A 146 6.21 -6.99 20.95
C GLU A 146 6.56 -6.79 22.45
N HIS A 147 5.53 -6.66 23.29
CA HIS A 147 5.65 -6.21 24.68
C HIS A 147 5.69 -7.35 25.71
N LEU A 148 5.52 -8.60 25.30
CA LEU A 148 5.48 -9.73 26.22
C LEU A 148 6.88 -10.22 26.58
N TRP A 149 7.25 -10.17 27.86
CA TRP A 149 8.55 -10.67 28.37
C TRP A 149 8.38 -11.60 29.56
N GLY A 150 8.32 -12.90 29.26
CA GLY A 150 8.28 -13.98 30.23
C GLY A 150 7.53 -15.21 29.71
N GLN A 151 8.09 -16.40 29.85
CA GLN A 151 7.41 -17.63 29.42
C GLN A 151 6.22 -17.98 30.31
N ASP A 152 6.26 -17.56 31.57
CA ASP A 152 5.25 -17.88 32.58
C ASP A 152 4.17 -16.82 32.79
N LEU A 153 4.09 -15.82 31.92
CA LEU A 153 2.95 -14.90 31.90
C LEU A 153 1.64 -15.70 31.77
N ARG A 154 0.57 -15.21 32.38
CA ARG A 154 -0.75 -15.86 32.43
C ARG A 154 -1.78 -14.99 31.72
N PHE A 155 -2.60 -15.65 30.90
CA PHE A 155 -3.67 -15.05 30.11
C PHE A 155 -5.01 -15.66 30.51
N ALA A 156 -6.11 -14.92 30.33
CA ALA A 156 -7.46 -15.30 30.72
C ALA A 156 -7.94 -16.58 30.03
N ASN A 157 -7.47 -16.87 28.82
CA ASN A 157 -7.77 -18.12 28.12
C ASN A 157 -6.98 -19.35 28.61
N GLY A 158 -6.19 -19.20 29.69
CA GLY A 158 -5.40 -20.27 30.30
C GLY A 158 -4.03 -20.52 29.65
N ARG A 159 -3.70 -19.82 28.56
CA ARG A 159 -2.40 -19.95 27.87
C ARG A 159 -1.31 -19.16 28.59
N ARG A 160 -0.07 -19.53 28.28
CA ARG A 160 1.14 -18.92 28.85
C ARG A 160 1.85 -17.97 27.89
N GLY A 161 2.69 -17.10 28.44
CA GLY A 161 3.53 -16.18 27.66
C GLY A 161 4.38 -16.90 26.60
N GLY A 162 4.94 -18.06 26.90
CA GLY A 162 5.71 -18.85 25.92
C GLY A 162 4.90 -19.32 24.71
N GLU A 163 3.58 -19.41 24.83
CA GLU A 163 2.68 -19.79 23.73
C GLU A 163 2.14 -18.57 22.96
N LEU A 164 2.06 -17.42 23.63
CA LEU A 164 1.41 -16.22 23.11
C LEU A 164 2.37 -15.13 22.68
N TRP A 165 3.66 -15.18 23.04
CA TRP A 165 4.66 -14.17 22.70
C TRP A 165 4.54 -13.71 21.24
N ASN A 166 4.61 -14.64 20.30
CA ASN A 166 4.54 -14.32 18.87
C ASN A 166 3.10 -14.09 18.38
N LEU A 167 2.10 -14.75 18.98
CA LEU A 167 0.71 -14.64 18.53
C LEU A 167 0.02 -13.35 19.02
N TYR A 168 0.52 -12.74 20.09
CA TYR A 168 -0.10 -11.59 20.73
C TYR A 168 -0.33 -10.39 19.80
N PRO A 169 0.63 -9.98 18.95
CA PRO A 169 0.36 -8.96 17.92
C PRO A 169 -0.83 -9.28 17.01
N ASN A 170 -1.01 -10.56 16.62
CA ASN A 170 -2.16 -10.96 15.80
C ASN A 170 -3.49 -10.85 16.56
N LEU A 171 -3.49 -11.09 17.88
CA LEU A 171 -4.68 -10.91 18.72
C LEU A 171 -5.05 -9.43 18.82
N TYR A 172 -4.05 -8.58 19.07
CA TYR A 172 -4.20 -7.12 19.14
C TYR A 172 -4.70 -6.53 17.82
N ALA A 173 -3.93 -6.67 16.73
CA ALA A 173 -4.28 -6.11 15.42
C ALA A 173 -5.64 -6.67 14.94
N GLY A 174 -5.90 -7.95 15.20
CA GLY A 174 -7.16 -8.59 14.85
C GLY A 174 -8.37 -8.09 15.63
N ALA A 175 -8.22 -7.80 16.92
CA ALA A 175 -9.30 -7.23 17.72
C ALA A 175 -9.69 -5.85 17.20
N TYR A 176 -8.70 -4.98 16.96
CA TYR A 176 -8.91 -3.65 16.38
C TYR A 176 -9.51 -3.71 14.96
N HIS A 177 -9.01 -4.61 14.11
CA HIS A 177 -9.52 -4.75 12.75
C HIS A 177 -10.99 -5.21 12.73
N ARG A 178 -11.34 -6.24 13.52
CA ARG A 178 -12.74 -6.71 13.61
C ARG A 178 -13.66 -5.63 14.15
N PHE A 179 -13.24 -4.93 15.20
CA PHE A 179 -13.98 -3.82 15.78
C PHE A 179 -14.22 -2.68 14.79
N ALA A 180 -13.16 -2.21 14.13
CA ALA A 180 -13.28 -1.15 13.13
C ALA A 180 -14.20 -1.57 11.97
N ARG A 181 -14.11 -2.82 11.50
CA ARG A 181 -14.99 -3.34 10.44
C ARG A 181 -16.45 -3.39 10.87
N GLU A 182 -16.74 -3.79 12.09
CA GLU A 182 -18.09 -3.77 12.65
C GLU A 182 -18.67 -2.35 12.66
N LYS A 183 -17.90 -1.37 13.12
CA LYS A 183 -18.38 0.03 13.28
C LYS A 183 -18.50 0.81 11.97
N ARG A 184 -17.85 0.35 10.91
CA ARG A 184 -17.75 1.06 9.62
C ARG A 184 -18.22 0.23 8.42
N ASN A 185 -19.06 -0.79 8.67
CA ASN A 185 -19.60 -1.67 7.63
C ASN A 185 -18.53 -2.29 6.70
N GLY A 186 -17.35 -2.56 7.26
CA GLY A 186 -16.23 -3.19 6.57
C GLY A 186 -15.30 -2.26 5.79
N ASP A 187 -15.61 -0.97 5.60
CA ASP A 187 -14.77 -0.02 4.84
C ASP A 187 -13.70 0.62 5.74
N VAL A 188 -12.74 -0.19 6.19
CA VAL A 188 -11.63 0.23 7.06
C VAL A 188 -10.36 -0.56 6.77
N VAL A 189 -9.22 -0.01 7.19
CA VAL A 189 -7.94 -0.72 7.19
C VAL A 189 -7.25 -0.61 8.55
N THR A 190 -6.44 -1.62 8.88
CA THR A 190 -5.44 -1.51 9.95
C THR A 190 -4.05 -1.56 9.35
N PHE A 191 -3.12 -0.84 9.95
CA PHE A 191 -1.72 -0.77 9.53
C PHE A 191 -0.83 -1.14 10.71
N SER A 192 -0.11 -2.27 10.63
CA SER A 192 0.61 -2.88 11.77
C SER A 192 2.05 -3.21 11.41
N ARG A 193 2.96 -3.34 12.38
CA ARG A 193 4.35 -3.79 12.12
C ARG A 193 4.59 -5.24 12.50
N ALA A 194 4.00 -5.66 13.62
CA ALA A 194 4.26 -6.98 14.19
C ALA A 194 3.19 -7.99 13.82
N GLY A 195 3.63 -9.24 13.70
CA GLY A 195 2.75 -10.35 13.43
C GLY A 195 3.48 -11.70 13.51
N PHE A 196 2.68 -12.75 13.48
CA PHE A 196 3.10 -14.15 13.36
C PHE A 196 2.22 -14.86 12.32
N THR A 197 2.24 -16.19 12.26
CA THR A 197 1.36 -16.97 11.38
C THR A 197 -0.10 -16.52 11.49
N GLY A 198 -0.69 -16.09 10.36
CA GLY A 198 -2.05 -15.57 10.29
C GLY A 198 -2.16 -14.04 10.29
N ALA A 199 -1.06 -13.30 10.42
CA ALA A 199 -1.06 -11.83 10.41
C ALA A 199 -1.63 -11.24 9.12
N GLN A 200 -1.48 -11.95 7.99
CA GLN A 200 -2.01 -11.54 6.68
C GLN A 200 -3.54 -11.41 6.62
N ALA A 201 -4.27 -11.92 7.62
CA ALA A 201 -5.71 -11.71 7.75
C ALA A 201 -6.06 -10.25 8.10
N TYR A 202 -5.07 -9.43 8.47
CA TYR A 202 -5.22 -8.02 8.80
C TYR A 202 -4.43 -7.17 7.79
N PRO A 203 -5.01 -6.11 7.21
CA PRO A 203 -4.70 -5.76 5.83
C PRO A 203 -3.27 -5.30 5.60
N CYS A 204 -2.79 -4.28 6.30
CA CYS A 204 -1.56 -3.58 5.91
C CYS A 204 -0.44 -3.81 6.92
N HIS A 205 0.77 -4.07 6.44
CA HIS A 205 1.97 -4.18 7.26
C HIS A 205 3.09 -3.23 6.81
N TRP A 206 3.90 -2.70 7.73
CA TRP A 206 5.09 -1.92 7.40
C TRP A 206 6.39 -2.50 7.98
N ALA A 207 7.52 -2.11 7.40
CA ALA A 207 8.86 -2.62 7.74
C ALA A 207 9.36 -2.30 9.16
N GLY A 208 8.74 -1.34 9.85
CA GLY A 208 9.25 -0.81 11.12
C GLY A 208 10.13 0.42 10.93
N ASP A 209 10.98 0.65 11.94
CA ASP A 209 11.66 1.92 12.17
C ASP A 209 13.07 1.90 11.56
N GLU A 210 13.29 2.72 10.52
CA GLU A 210 14.55 2.74 9.77
C GLU A 210 15.15 4.15 9.62
N ASN A 211 16.48 4.25 9.75
CA ASN A 211 17.21 5.48 9.42
C ASN A 211 17.23 5.72 7.90
N SER A 212 17.27 6.99 7.49
CA SER A 212 17.40 7.39 6.08
C SER A 212 18.79 7.09 5.48
N THR A 213 19.05 5.82 5.17
CA THR A 213 20.32 5.36 4.59
C THR A 213 20.10 4.41 3.41
N TRP A 214 21.12 4.28 2.55
CA TRP A 214 21.13 3.29 1.47
C TRP A 214 21.14 1.84 1.98
N GLU A 215 21.70 1.61 3.16
CA GLU A 215 21.69 0.30 3.80
C GLU A 215 20.28 -0.08 4.26
N ALA A 216 19.57 0.84 4.90
CA ALA A 216 18.16 0.66 5.25
C ALA A 216 17.31 0.43 4.00
N PHE A 217 17.52 1.19 2.92
CA PHE A 217 16.80 0.97 1.67
C PHE A 217 16.99 -0.45 1.11
N ARG A 218 18.22 -0.98 1.12
CA ARG A 218 18.48 -2.39 0.73
C ARG A 218 17.79 -3.38 1.67
N ALA A 219 17.89 -3.15 2.97
CA ALA A 219 17.25 -4.00 3.98
C ALA A 219 15.72 -4.01 3.82
N SER A 220 15.11 -2.87 3.52
CA SER A 220 13.68 -2.72 3.25
C SER A 220 13.23 -3.53 2.01
N ILE A 221 13.99 -3.54 0.91
CA ILE A 221 13.69 -4.39 -0.25
C ILE A 221 13.65 -5.86 0.18
N LEU A 222 14.69 -6.32 0.88
CA LEU A 222 14.78 -7.68 1.41
C LEU A 222 13.64 -8.01 2.37
N ALA A 223 13.28 -7.10 3.27
CA ALA A 223 12.18 -7.27 4.21
C ALA A 223 10.84 -7.44 3.47
N GLY A 224 10.58 -6.64 2.43
CA GLY A 224 9.38 -6.76 1.61
C GLY A 224 9.28 -8.10 0.87
N LEU A 225 10.39 -8.59 0.31
CA LEU A 225 10.42 -9.91 -0.34
C LEU A 225 10.21 -11.05 0.66
N ASN A 226 10.85 -11.00 1.82
CA ASN A 226 10.67 -11.99 2.88
C ASN A 226 9.25 -11.96 3.47
N ALA A 227 8.67 -10.78 3.66
CA ALA A 227 7.28 -10.60 4.08
C ALA A 227 6.32 -11.22 3.06
N GLY A 228 6.54 -10.95 1.77
CA GLY A 228 5.78 -11.53 0.68
C GLY A 228 5.83 -13.06 0.68
N ILE A 229 7.03 -13.65 0.74
CA ILE A 229 7.21 -15.12 0.81
C ILE A 229 6.55 -15.70 2.07
N SER A 230 6.57 -14.96 3.17
CA SER A 230 5.93 -15.35 4.44
C SER A 230 4.40 -15.18 4.44
N GLY A 231 3.83 -14.78 3.30
CA GLY A 231 2.38 -14.68 3.10
C GLY A 231 1.76 -13.34 3.49
N ILE A 232 2.55 -12.27 3.65
CA ILE A 232 2.06 -10.90 3.88
C ILE A 232 1.98 -10.16 2.53
N PRO A 233 0.79 -10.06 1.90
CA PRO A 233 0.69 -9.56 0.53
C PRO A 233 0.72 -8.03 0.42
N PHE A 234 0.31 -7.31 1.48
CA PHE A 234 0.19 -5.85 1.50
C PHE A 234 1.18 -5.26 2.50
N TRP A 235 2.43 -5.26 2.06
CA TRP A 235 3.55 -4.68 2.78
C TRP A 235 3.92 -3.31 2.22
N GLY A 236 4.43 -2.43 3.08
CA GLY A 236 5.06 -1.18 2.73
C GLY A 236 6.23 -0.86 3.66
N TRP A 237 6.84 0.30 3.45
CA TRP A 237 7.94 0.79 4.26
C TRP A 237 7.87 2.32 4.30
N ASP A 238 8.57 2.90 5.26
CA ASP A 238 8.70 4.35 5.34
C ASP A 238 9.71 4.80 4.29
N LEU A 239 9.22 5.25 3.13
CA LEU A 239 10.10 5.48 1.98
C LEU A 239 11.25 6.44 2.34
N ALA A 240 12.46 6.05 1.94
CA ALA A 240 13.71 6.72 2.25
C ALA A 240 14.07 6.79 3.75
N GLY A 241 13.47 5.97 4.61
CA GLY A 241 13.68 5.93 6.06
C GLY A 241 12.99 7.07 6.80
N PHE A 242 12.48 6.79 7.99
CA PHE A 242 11.69 7.74 8.79
C PHE A 242 12.52 8.54 9.82
N SER A 243 13.65 7.98 10.28
CA SER A 243 14.48 8.55 11.36
C SER A 243 15.88 8.95 10.87
N GLY A 244 16.64 9.56 11.77
CA GLY A 244 17.96 10.14 11.50
C GLY A 244 17.88 11.43 10.68
N GLU A 245 19.02 11.82 10.10
CA GLU A 245 19.08 12.93 9.16
C GLU A 245 18.17 12.69 7.96
N VAL A 246 17.64 13.77 7.37
CA VAL A 246 16.79 13.66 6.18
C VAL A 246 17.59 13.05 5.02
N PRO A 247 16.96 12.24 4.15
CA PRO A 247 17.66 11.57 3.06
C PRO A 247 18.26 12.58 2.08
N SER A 248 19.33 12.18 1.38
CA SER A 248 19.76 12.93 0.20
C SER A 248 18.67 12.92 -0.88
N ALA A 249 18.68 13.90 -1.78
CA ALA A 249 17.73 13.94 -2.89
C ALA A 249 17.79 12.65 -3.74
N GLU A 250 18.98 12.11 -4.00
CA GLU A 250 19.12 10.85 -4.75
C GLU A 250 18.48 9.68 -4.01
N LEU A 251 18.75 9.50 -2.71
CA LEU A 251 18.14 8.43 -1.93
C LEU A 251 16.61 8.55 -1.93
N TYR A 252 16.09 9.75 -1.71
CA TYR A 252 14.66 10.01 -1.71
C TYR A 252 14.00 9.69 -3.05
N LEU A 253 14.60 10.11 -4.17
CA LEU A 253 14.06 9.86 -5.51
C LEU A 253 14.12 8.37 -5.89
N ARG A 254 15.20 7.66 -5.57
CA ARG A 254 15.28 6.20 -5.80
C ARG A 254 14.26 5.45 -4.96
N ALA A 255 14.11 5.83 -3.69
CA ALA A 255 13.12 5.24 -2.79
C ALA A 255 11.69 5.50 -3.25
N ALA A 256 11.37 6.73 -3.68
CA ALA A 256 10.05 7.08 -4.19
C ALA A 256 9.71 6.30 -5.47
N ALA A 257 10.67 6.14 -6.38
CA ALA A 257 10.51 5.33 -7.58
C ALA A 257 10.19 3.86 -7.24
N MET A 258 10.93 3.26 -6.29
CA MET A 258 10.68 1.90 -5.81
C MET A 258 9.33 1.78 -5.10
N ALA A 259 9.00 2.73 -4.22
CA ALA A 259 7.77 2.71 -3.44
C ALA A 259 6.50 2.81 -4.31
N ALA A 260 6.58 3.46 -5.49
CA ALA A 260 5.48 3.45 -6.46
C ALA A 260 5.10 2.03 -6.93
N PHE A 261 6.08 1.11 -6.92
CA PHE A 261 5.95 -0.32 -7.24
C PHE A 261 6.03 -1.23 -5.99
N CYS A 262 5.73 -0.69 -4.81
CA CYS A 262 5.45 -1.49 -3.60
C CYS A 262 3.95 -1.74 -3.44
N PRO A 263 3.54 -2.79 -2.69
CA PRO A 263 2.13 -3.01 -2.39
C PRO A 263 1.49 -1.80 -1.71
N ILE A 264 2.19 -1.22 -0.74
CA ILE A 264 1.82 0.04 -0.09
C ILE A 264 2.93 1.07 -0.31
N MET A 265 2.56 2.24 -0.84
CA MET A 265 3.42 3.41 -0.94
C MET A 265 3.08 4.37 0.20
N GLN A 266 4.06 4.69 1.04
CA GLN A 266 3.89 5.58 2.19
C GLN A 266 5.22 6.32 2.45
N TYR A 267 5.13 7.58 2.87
CA TYR A 267 6.22 8.28 3.55
C TYR A 267 5.82 8.56 5.00
N HIS A 268 6.81 8.63 5.87
CA HIS A 268 6.64 8.88 7.30
C HIS A 268 7.90 9.54 7.87
N SER A 269 7.78 10.12 9.06
CA SER A 269 8.89 10.74 9.79
C SER A 269 8.74 10.45 11.27
N GLU A 270 9.87 10.17 11.92
CA GLU A 270 9.91 10.09 13.37
C GLU A 270 9.50 11.43 13.98
N PHE A 271 8.72 11.37 15.06
CA PHE A 271 8.32 12.56 15.78
C PHE A 271 9.56 13.35 16.26
N ASN A 272 9.68 14.59 15.80
CA ASN A 272 10.84 15.44 16.06
C ASN A 272 10.57 16.53 17.11
N GLU A 273 9.51 16.41 17.90
CA GLU A 273 9.05 17.42 18.89
C GLU A 273 8.79 18.80 18.27
N HIS A 274 8.33 18.83 17.01
CA HIS A 274 8.10 20.05 16.24
C HIS A 274 9.34 20.96 16.11
N ARG A 275 10.55 20.41 16.31
CA ARG A 275 11.80 21.15 16.19
C ARG A 275 12.08 21.53 14.74
N LEU A 276 12.68 22.69 14.55
CA LEU A 276 13.22 23.14 13.26
C LEU A 276 14.70 22.77 13.11
N PRO A 277 15.19 22.46 11.91
CA PRO A 277 14.42 22.37 10.65
C PRO A 277 13.48 21.15 10.64
N CYS A 278 12.36 21.27 9.92
CA CYS A 278 11.40 20.18 9.75
C CYS A 278 12.09 18.93 9.18
N ARG A 279 11.80 17.77 9.77
CA ARG A 279 12.39 16.46 9.38
C ARG A 279 11.39 15.58 8.63
N ASP A 280 10.29 16.13 8.14
CA ASP A 280 9.30 15.34 7.43
C ASP A 280 9.84 14.80 6.10
N ARG A 281 9.44 13.58 5.74
CA ARG A 281 9.77 12.99 4.44
C ARG A 281 8.77 13.39 3.36
N THR A 282 8.08 14.51 3.53
CA THR A 282 7.21 15.07 2.48
C THR A 282 8.06 15.62 1.34
N PRO A 283 7.61 15.50 0.08
CA PRO A 283 8.43 15.88 -1.08
C PRO A 283 8.81 17.37 -1.09
N TRP A 284 7.93 18.26 -0.61
CA TRP A 284 8.24 19.68 -0.49
C TRP A 284 9.28 19.98 0.59
N ASN A 285 9.23 19.29 1.75
CA ASN A 285 10.25 19.44 2.78
C ASN A 285 11.60 18.91 2.29
N ILE A 286 11.64 17.74 1.64
CA ILE A 286 12.90 17.21 1.09
C ILE A 286 13.47 18.13 0.02
N ALA A 287 12.65 18.70 -0.85
CA ALA A 287 13.10 19.69 -1.83
C ALA A 287 13.71 20.93 -1.17
N GLU A 288 13.07 21.48 -0.13
CA GLU A 288 13.60 22.61 0.64
C GLU A 288 14.91 22.27 1.36
N ARG A 289 14.95 21.11 2.03
CA ARG A 289 16.09 20.66 2.82
C ARG A 289 17.32 20.32 1.99
N THR A 290 17.13 19.84 0.76
CA THR A 290 18.22 19.41 -0.14
C THR A 290 18.57 20.46 -1.19
N GLY A 291 17.66 21.38 -1.50
CA GLY A 291 17.80 22.35 -2.59
C GLY A 291 17.79 21.73 -3.99
N ASP A 292 17.46 20.45 -4.14
CA ASP A 292 17.40 19.78 -5.45
C ASP A 292 16.05 20.06 -6.14
N PRO A 293 16.05 20.74 -7.30
CA PRO A 293 14.82 21.15 -7.98
C PRO A 293 14.00 19.97 -8.54
N ASP A 294 14.60 18.79 -8.67
CA ASP A 294 13.96 17.62 -9.28
C ASP A 294 13.11 16.82 -8.29
N VAL A 295 13.25 17.07 -6.98
CA VAL A 295 12.57 16.29 -5.93
C VAL A 295 11.05 16.26 -6.14
N ILE A 296 10.45 17.44 -6.34
CA ILE A 296 8.99 17.56 -6.49
C ILE A 296 8.51 16.95 -7.81
N SER A 297 9.21 17.22 -8.92
CA SER A 297 8.79 16.78 -10.26
C SER A 297 8.89 15.26 -10.40
N VAL A 298 10.00 14.66 -9.95
CA VAL A 298 10.21 13.21 -10.02
C VAL A 298 9.31 12.47 -9.04
N TYR A 299 9.15 12.96 -7.81
CA TYR A 299 8.19 12.35 -6.86
C TYR A 299 6.76 12.39 -7.44
N ARG A 300 6.33 13.54 -7.98
CA ARG A 300 5.00 13.67 -8.60
C ARG A 300 4.83 12.69 -9.75
N PHE A 301 5.82 12.58 -10.63
CA PHE A 301 5.78 11.62 -11.74
C PHE A 301 5.52 10.19 -11.24
N TYR A 302 6.25 9.71 -10.23
CA TYR A 302 6.04 8.36 -9.70
C TYR A 302 4.73 8.19 -8.93
N ALA A 303 4.25 9.24 -8.23
CA ALA A 303 2.93 9.23 -7.63
C ALA A 303 1.82 9.10 -8.71
N ASP A 304 1.94 9.85 -9.81
CA ASP A 304 1.02 9.78 -10.94
C ASP A 304 1.13 8.43 -11.67
N VAL A 305 2.33 7.88 -11.86
CA VAL A 305 2.52 6.51 -12.39
C VAL A 305 1.79 5.48 -11.55
N ARG A 306 1.91 5.56 -10.22
CA ARG A 306 1.19 4.65 -9.31
C ARG A 306 -0.33 4.79 -9.45
N MET A 307 -0.83 6.03 -9.54
CA MET A 307 -2.26 6.27 -9.77
C MET A 307 -2.71 5.77 -11.15
N ASN A 308 -1.86 5.87 -12.17
CA ASN A 308 -2.14 5.30 -13.48
C ASN A 308 -2.21 3.77 -13.44
N LEU A 309 -1.35 3.14 -12.64
CA LEU A 309 -1.33 1.69 -12.44
C LEU A 309 -2.39 1.19 -11.47
N LEU A 310 -3.18 2.06 -10.82
CA LEU A 310 -4.13 1.64 -9.79
C LEU A 310 -5.13 0.55 -10.26
N PRO A 311 -5.66 0.55 -11.50
CA PRO A 311 -6.49 -0.56 -12.00
C PRO A 311 -5.77 -1.91 -12.04
N TYR A 312 -4.46 -1.91 -12.33
CA TYR A 312 -3.61 -3.09 -12.28
C TYR A 312 -3.33 -3.48 -10.83
N ILE A 313 -2.84 -2.54 -10.01
CA ILE A 313 -2.49 -2.79 -8.61
C ILE A 313 -3.67 -3.38 -7.84
N TYR A 314 -4.88 -2.86 -8.05
CA TYR A 314 -6.08 -3.38 -7.39
C TYR A 314 -6.45 -4.79 -7.87
N SER A 315 -6.35 -5.06 -9.17
CA SER A 315 -6.59 -6.39 -9.73
C SER A 315 -5.59 -7.42 -9.18
N GLU A 316 -4.33 -7.04 -9.05
CA GLU A 316 -3.29 -7.90 -8.49
C GLU A 316 -3.44 -8.04 -6.96
N ALA A 317 -3.95 -7.03 -6.26
CA ALA A 317 -4.27 -7.12 -4.83
C ALA A 317 -5.41 -8.10 -4.58
N TRP A 318 -6.45 -8.05 -5.41
CA TRP A 318 -7.55 -9.04 -5.39
C TRP A 318 -7.04 -10.46 -5.67
N HIS A 319 -6.18 -10.61 -6.69
CA HIS A 319 -5.57 -11.90 -7.01
C HIS A 319 -4.74 -12.42 -5.82
N SER A 320 -3.94 -11.56 -5.20
CA SER A 320 -3.10 -11.90 -4.04
C SER A 320 -3.95 -12.40 -2.87
N ALA A 321 -5.04 -11.69 -2.55
CA ALA A 321 -5.99 -12.10 -1.51
C ALA A 321 -6.67 -13.45 -1.83
N ARG A 322 -6.86 -13.77 -3.11
CA ARG A 322 -7.56 -15.00 -3.54
C ARG A 322 -6.66 -16.23 -3.61
N THR A 323 -5.39 -16.06 -3.95
CA THR A 323 -4.44 -17.16 -4.21
C THR A 323 -3.37 -17.31 -3.14
N GLY A 324 -3.11 -16.28 -2.34
CA GLY A 324 -2.02 -16.25 -1.38
C GLY A 324 -0.66 -15.89 -1.98
N LEU A 325 -0.56 -15.66 -3.29
CA LEU A 325 0.66 -15.13 -3.90
C LEU A 325 0.83 -13.65 -3.51
N PRO A 326 2.00 -13.20 -3.04
CA PRO A 326 2.17 -11.82 -2.59
C PRO A 326 2.09 -10.84 -3.77
N LEU A 327 1.87 -9.55 -3.51
CA LEU A 327 1.84 -8.56 -4.59
C LEU A 327 3.26 -8.17 -5.03
N MET A 328 4.21 -8.14 -4.11
CA MET A 328 5.65 -8.00 -4.37
C MET A 328 6.31 -9.37 -4.15
N ARG A 329 6.89 -9.96 -5.20
CA ARG A 329 7.29 -11.37 -5.23
C ARG A 329 8.77 -11.52 -5.55
N ALA A 330 9.48 -12.32 -4.76
CA ALA A 330 10.82 -12.75 -5.11
C ALA A 330 10.81 -13.51 -6.44
N MET A 331 11.88 -13.36 -7.22
CA MET A 331 11.99 -13.89 -8.58
C MET A 331 11.73 -15.41 -8.65
N TRP A 332 12.24 -16.17 -7.67
CA TRP A 332 12.10 -17.63 -7.62
C TRP A 332 10.67 -18.14 -7.41
N LEU A 333 9.74 -17.31 -6.91
CA LEU A 333 8.32 -17.69 -6.83
C LEU A 333 7.70 -17.85 -8.22
N GLU A 334 8.20 -17.10 -9.20
CA GLU A 334 7.74 -17.15 -10.59
C GLU A 334 8.60 -18.06 -11.48
N TYR A 335 9.90 -18.16 -11.16
CA TYR A 335 10.88 -18.95 -11.90
C TYR A 335 11.68 -19.87 -10.95
N PRO A 336 11.05 -20.90 -10.35
CA PRO A 336 11.70 -21.75 -9.33
C PRO A 336 12.83 -22.64 -9.88
N ASP A 337 12.75 -22.97 -11.17
CA ASP A 337 13.72 -23.82 -11.87
C ASP A 337 14.91 -23.04 -12.43
N ASP A 338 14.85 -21.71 -12.42
CA ASP A 338 15.94 -20.84 -12.85
C ASP A 338 16.90 -20.58 -11.67
N PRO A 339 18.15 -21.10 -11.71
CA PRO A 339 19.09 -20.95 -10.61
C PRO A 339 19.48 -19.50 -10.34
N ILE A 340 19.45 -18.62 -11.36
CA ILE A 340 19.76 -17.19 -11.16
C ILE A 340 18.66 -16.54 -10.33
N CYS A 341 17.40 -16.89 -10.58
CA CYS A 341 16.26 -16.32 -9.86
C CYS A 341 16.22 -16.69 -8.36
N ARG A 342 16.93 -17.74 -7.93
CA ARG A 342 16.96 -18.20 -6.53
C ARG A 342 17.70 -17.25 -5.60
N ASP A 343 18.77 -16.64 -6.10
CA ASP A 343 19.68 -15.81 -5.30
C ASP A 343 19.45 -14.30 -5.53
N LEU A 344 18.44 -13.92 -6.33
CA LEU A 344 18.11 -12.52 -6.60
C LEU A 344 17.32 -11.90 -5.46
N GLU A 345 17.94 -10.89 -4.84
CA GLU A 345 17.46 -10.19 -3.66
C GLU A 345 16.98 -8.76 -3.95
N ASP A 346 17.22 -8.28 -5.17
CA ASP A 346 17.29 -6.85 -5.48
C ASP A 346 16.51 -6.45 -6.76
N GLN A 347 15.73 -7.39 -7.27
CA GLN A 347 14.72 -7.25 -8.30
C GLN A 347 13.58 -8.24 -8.03
N TYR A 348 12.38 -7.90 -8.46
CA TYR A 348 11.18 -8.63 -8.05
C TYR A 348 10.05 -8.48 -9.05
N PHE A 349 9.03 -9.33 -8.90
CA PHE A 349 7.76 -9.14 -9.58
C PHE A 349 6.83 -8.25 -8.76
N PHE A 350 6.21 -7.29 -9.42
CA PHE A 350 5.11 -6.50 -8.87
C PHE A 350 3.81 -6.88 -9.59
N GLY A 351 3.01 -7.70 -8.93
CA GLY A 351 1.92 -8.45 -9.53
C GLY A 351 2.42 -9.49 -10.54
N ARG A 352 1.53 -9.98 -11.41
CA ARG A 352 1.86 -11.02 -12.38
C ARG A 352 2.69 -10.52 -13.58
N ALA A 353 2.67 -9.23 -13.91
CA ALA A 353 3.17 -8.72 -15.19
C ALA A 353 4.50 -7.96 -15.13
N LEU A 354 4.80 -7.26 -14.03
CA LEU A 354 5.90 -6.30 -13.96
C LEU A 354 7.11 -6.88 -13.23
N LEU A 355 8.29 -6.85 -13.84
CA LEU A 355 9.58 -7.07 -13.20
C LEU A 355 10.22 -5.71 -12.90
N VAL A 356 10.49 -5.44 -11.64
CA VAL A 356 10.98 -4.14 -11.13
C VAL A 356 12.37 -4.31 -10.55
N ALA A 357 13.27 -3.39 -10.87
CA ALA A 357 14.67 -3.45 -10.45
C ALA A 357 15.12 -2.11 -9.82
N PRO A 358 14.88 -1.86 -8.51
CA PRO A 358 15.24 -0.60 -7.84
C PRO A 358 16.73 -0.23 -7.82
N VAL A 359 17.11 1.03 -7.95
CA VAL A 359 18.52 1.43 -7.81
C VAL A 359 18.82 1.79 -6.36
N PHE A 360 19.55 0.93 -5.65
CA PHE A 360 19.83 1.05 -4.21
C PHE A 360 21.32 1.36 -3.89
N GLU A 361 22.08 1.79 -4.90
CA GLU A 361 23.47 2.22 -4.77
C GLU A 361 23.61 3.72 -5.08
N ALA A 362 24.27 4.45 -4.18
CA ALA A 362 24.51 5.88 -4.31
C ALA A 362 25.34 6.19 -5.57
N GLY A 363 24.95 7.21 -6.34
CA GLY A 363 25.66 7.62 -7.55
C GLY A 363 25.56 6.68 -8.74
N ALA A 364 24.86 5.54 -8.63
CA ALA A 364 24.72 4.61 -9.75
C ALA A 364 24.01 5.27 -10.94
N ARG A 365 24.55 5.03 -12.14
CA ARG A 365 24.01 5.52 -13.43
C ARG A 365 23.65 4.40 -14.39
N GLN A 366 23.92 3.16 -13.99
CA GLN A 366 23.48 1.95 -14.66
C GLN A 366 23.34 0.85 -13.61
N ARG A 367 22.49 -0.14 -13.88
CA ARG A 367 22.47 -1.40 -13.12
C ARG A 367 22.28 -2.60 -14.03
N GLN A 368 22.82 -3.74 -13.60
CA GLN A 368 22.51 -5.02 -14.21
C GLN A 368 21.10 -5.46 -13.77
N VAL A 369 20.33 -6.01 -14.70
CA VAL A 369 19.01 -6.60 -14.45
C VAL A 369 18.96 -7.94 -15.15
N TYR A 370 18.62 -9.00 -14.41
CA TYR A 370 18.40 -10.30 -15.00
C TYR A 370 16.97 -10.41 -15.53
N LEU A 371 16.82 -10.78 -16.79
CA LEU A 371 15.53 -11.07 -17.40
C LEU A 371 15.44 -12.60 -17.59
N PRO A 372 14.52 -13.30 -16.89
CA PRO A 372 14.31 -14.73 -17.08
C PRO A 372 13.83 -15.07 -18.49
N GLN A 373 13.78 -16.37 -18.84
CA GLN A 373 13.30 -16.83 -20.15
C GLN A 373 11.95 -16.21 -20.55
N GLY A 374 11.85 -15.75 -21.80
CA GLY A 374 10.68 -15.09 -22.38
C GLY A 374 11.02 -13.71 -22.95
N ARG A 375 10.06 -13.03 -23.57
CA ARG A 375 10.22 -11.65 -24.04
C ARG A 375 9.76 -10.64 -23.01
N TRP A 376 10.50 -9.55 -22.90
CA TRP A 376 10.29 -8.49 -21.94
C TRP A 376 10.26 -7.14 -22.64
N PHE A 377 9.28 -6.31 -22.28
CA PHE A 377 9.11 -4.98 -22.83
C PHE A 377 9.46 -3.96 -21.77
N ASP A 378 10.37 -3.03 -22.07
CA ASP A 378 10.59 -1.89 -21.19
C ASP A 378 9.29 -1.09 -21.01
N LEU A 379 8.89 -0.84 -19.76
CA LEU A 379 7.64 -0.15 -19.45
C LEU A 379 7.59 1.27 -20.03
N TRP A 380 8.73 1.95 -20.06
CA TRP A 380 8.88 3.37 -20.38
C TRP A 380 9.01 3.62 -21.87
N ASN A 381 9.87 2.84 -22.54
CA ASN A 381 10.24 3.06 -23.94
C ASN A 381 9.83 1.92 -24.89
N GLU A 382 9.28 0.82 -24.38
CA GLU A 382 8.80 -0.34 -25.14
C GLU A 382 9.87 -1.11 -25.93
N VAL A 383 11.15 -0.84 -25.69
CA VAL A 383 12.23 -1.69 -26.24
C VAL A 383 12.03 -3.12 -25.75
N VAL A 384 12.13 -4.07 -26.69
CA VAL A 384 11.97 -5.50 -26.45
C VAL A 384 13.31 -6.14 -26.17
N TYR A 385 13.36 -6.96 -25.13
CA TYR A 385 14.50 -7.77 -24.73
C TYR A 385 14.12 -9.25 -24.77
N GLU A 386 15.01 -10.06 -25.35
CA GLU A 386 14.97 -11.50 -25.20
C GLU A 386 15.59 -11.88 -23.86
N GLY A 387 14.86 -12.68 -23.08
CA GLY A 387 15.22 -13.09 -21.74
C GLY A 387 16.26 -14.21 -21.69
N ALA A 388 16.38 -14.81 -20.51
CA ALA A 388 17.52 -15.65 -20.10
C ALA A 388 18.87 -14.91 -20.22
N THR A 389 18.87 -13.60 -19.93
CA THR A 389 20.06 -12.74 -20.08
C THR A 389 20.13 -11.66 -19.01
N TRP A 390 21.33 -11.10 -18.86
CA TRP A 390 21.56 -9.87 -18.12
C TRP A 390 21.53 -8.66 -19.05
N VAL A 391 20.84 -7.61 -18.64
CA VAL A 391 20.75 -6.32 -19.34
C VAL A 391 21.46 -5.26 -18.52
N ASN A 392 22.36 -4.52 -19.15
CA ASN A 392 22.93 -3.30 -18.57
C ASN A 392 21.99 -2.12 -18.84
N TYR A 393 21.25 -1.68 -17.83
CA TYR A 393 20.21 -0.67 -17.98
C TYR A 393 20.70 0.69 -17.49
N ALA A 394 20.51 1.76 -18.27
CA ALA A 394 20.87 3.12 -17.87
C ALA A 394 19.88 3.65 -16.83
N THR A 395 20.39 4.13 -15.70
CA THR A 395 19.60 4.60 -14.58
C THR A 395 20.00 6.01 -14.17
N PRO A 396 19.64 7.05 -14.94
CA PRO A 396 19.66 8.42 -14.42
C PRO A 396 18.81 8.51 -13.14
N LYS A 397 19.01 9.56 -12.33
CA LYS A 397 18.48 9.64 -10.94
C LYS A 397 16.96 9.50 -10.82
N ASP A 398 16.26 9.77 -11.90
CA ASP A 398 14.81 9.81 -12.08
C ASP A 398 14.22 8.54 -12.73
N VAL A 399 15.04 7.54 -13.07
CA VAL A 399 14.58 6.31 -13.75
C VAL A 399 14.82 5.05 -12.91
N ILE A 400 13.79 4.22 -12.79
CA ILE A 400 13.84 2.84 -12.29
C ILE A 400 13.58 1.86 -13.44
N PRO A 401 14.42 0.83 -13.65
CA PRO A 401 14.13 -0.24 -14.62
C PRO A 401 12.85 -0.99 -14.26
N VAL A 402 11.90 -1.05 -15.20
CA VAL A 402 10.68 -1.84 -15.09
C VAL A 402 10.40 -2.50 -16.44
N PHE A 403 10.15 -3.79 -16.42
CA PHE A 403 9.89 -4.61 -17.60
C PHE A 403 8.53 -5.28 -17.48
N VAL A 404 7.83 -5.40 -18.60
CA VAL A 404 6.54 -6.08 -18.69
C VAL A 404 6.74 -7.38 -19.44
N ARG A 405 6.26 -8.48 -18.87
CA ARG A 405 6.33 -9.80 -19.50
C ARG A 405 5.43 -9.85 -20.73
N GLU A 406 5.86 -10.58 -21.75
CA GLU A 406 4.98 -10.91 -22.88
C GLU A 406 3.70 -11.62 -22.43
N GLY A 407 2.61 -11.42 -23.17
CA GLY A 407 1.28 -11.96 -22.88
C GLY A 407 0.50 -11.17 -21.82
N ALA A 408 1.11 -10.16 -21.20
CA ALA A 408 0.45 -9.33 -20.20
C ALA A 408 -0.61 -8.40 -20.82
N VAL A 409 -1.64 -8.14 -20.03
CA VAL A 409 -2.56 -7.00 -20.23
C VAL A 409 -2.41 -6.11 -19.01
N LEU A 410 -2.00 -4.87 -19.24
CA LEU A 410 -1.78 -3.89 -18.18
C LEU A 410 -2.93 -2.87 -18.20
N PRO A 411 -3.92 -2.99 -17.31
CA PRO A 411 -4.99 -2.02 -17.17
C PRO A 411 -4.47 -0.75 -16.46
N LEU A 412 -4.74 0.40 -17.07
CA LEU A 412 -4.25 1.71 -16.66
C LEU A 412 -5.41 2.72 -16.61
N ASN A 413 -5.25 3.75 -15.80
CA ASN A 413 -6.09 4.95 -15.81
C ASN A 413 -5.21 6.17 -16.09
N THR A 414 -5.29 6.78 -17.27
CA THR A 414 -4.38 7.89 -17.64
C THR A 414 -5.13 9.19 -17.93
N GLY A 415 -4.39 10.28 -18.01
CA GLY A 415 -4.86 11.50 -18.66
C GLY A 415 -5.02 11.32 -20.18
N GLU A 416 -5.43 12.41 -20.85
CA GLU A 416 -5.82 12.43 -22.27
C GLU A 416 -4.73 11.96 -23.24
N ASN A 417 -3.46 12.17 -22.89
CA ASN A 417 -2.33 11.81 -23.74
C ASN A 417 -1.95 10.31 -23.68
N HIS A 418 -2.65 9.51 -22.88
CA HIS A 418 -2.41 8.06 -22.77
C HIS A 418 -0.99 7.66 -22.34
N VAL A 419 -0.33 8.51 -21.54
CA VAL A 419 1.04 8.28 -21.04
C VAL A 419 1.05 8.04 -19.54
N LEU A 420 1.99 7.21 -19.08
CA LEU A 420 2.28 7.06 -17.65
C LEU A 420 2.87 8.35 -17.08
N GLY A 421 2.55 8.64 -15.81
CA GLY A 421 2.89 9.90 -15.14
C GLY A 421 1.95 11.06 -15.50
N SER A 422 0.84 10.79 -16.19
CA SER A 422 -0.20 11.79 -16.41
C SER A 422 -1.15 11.85 -15.20
N PRO A 423 -1.49 13.05 -14.70
CA PRO A 423 -2.30 13.17 -13.50
C PRO A 423 -3.74 12.71 -13.76
N VAL A 424 -4.25 11.87 -12.87
CA VAL A 424 -5.66 11.41 -12.84
C VAL A 424 -6.35 11.68 -11.50
N GLY A 425 -5.68 12.43 -10.62
CA GLY A 425 -6.17 12.70 -9.26
C GLY A 425 -6.23 11.44 -8.40
N ASN A 426 -7.07 11.47 -7.37
CA ASN A 426 -7.24 10.40 -6.37
C ASN A 426 -8.69 9.88 -6.28
N ARG A 427 -9.54 10.22 -7.25
CA ARG A 427 -10.92 9.74 -7.28
C ARG A 427 -10.94 8.23 -7.58
N LEU A 428 -11.76 7.51 -6.83
CA LEU A 428 -11.86 6.05 -6.88
C LEU A 428 -13.23 5.55 -7.38
N ASP A 429 -14.06 6.44 -7.94
CA ASP A 429 -15.42 6.17 -8.39
C ASP A 429 -15.57 6.11 -9.91
N HIS A 430 -14.52 6.44 -10.66
CA HIS A 430 -14.48 6.38 -12.12
C HIS A 430 -13.04 6.23 -12.64
N TYR A 431 -12.91 6.03 -13.95
CA TYR A 431 -11.64 6.12 -14.69
C TYR A 431 -11.69 7.35 -15.60
N GLU A 432 -10.60 8.11 -15.67
CA GLU A 432 -10.44 9.24 -16.58
C GLU A 432 -10.31 8.72 -18.01
N ASN A 433 -9.29 7.88 -18.26
CA ASN A 433 -9.17 7.09 -19.47
C ASN A 433 -8.70 5.68 -19.11
N LEU A 434 -9.63 4.72 -19.13
CA LEU A 434 -9.30 3.31 -18.98
C LEU A 434 -8.56 2.82 -20.22
N ILE A 435 -7.32 2.41 -20.04
CA ILE A 435 -6.47 1.84 -21.08
C ILE A 435 -6.12 0.41 -20.73
N PHE A 436 -6.13 -0.48 -21.72
CA PHE A 436 -5.52 -1.80 -21.61
C PHE A 436 -4.31 -1.86 -22.53
N ARG A 437 -3.12 -1.81 -21.96
CA ARG A 437 -1.87 -1.98 -22.72
C ARG A 437 -1.61 -3.46 -22.90
N LEU A 438 -1.57 -3.92 -24.14
CA LEU A 438 -1.53 -5.32 -24.52
C LEU A 438 -0.12 -5.66 -25.00
N TYR A 439 0.54 -6.63 -24.36
CA TYR A 439 1.90 -7.05 -24.72
C TYR A 439 1.81 -8.41 -25.42
N PRO A 440 1.89 -8.47 -26.75
CA PRO A 440 1.67 -9.73 -27.48
C PRO A 440 2.74 -10.76 -27.15
N ALA A 441 2.33 -12.00 -26.87
CA ALA A 441 3.23 -13.15 -26.71
C ALA A 441 3.48 -13.88 -28.04
N ALA A 442 4.40 -14.84 -28.08
CA ALA A 442 4.52 -15.76 -29.23
C ALA A 442 3.40 -16.82 -29.28
N THR A 443 2.71 -17.02 -28.15
CA THR A 443 1.60 -17.98 -28.01
C THR A 443 0.37 -17.30 -27.43
N ARG A 444 -0.75 -18.02 -27.41
CA ARG A 444 -2.00 -17.52 -26.83
C ARG A 444 -1.79 -17.18 -25.35
N ALA A 445 -2.15 -15.96 -24.95
CA ALA A 445 -2.13 -15.51 -23.56
C ALA A 445 -3.54 -15.15 -23.08
N THR A 446 -3.77 -15.30 -21.78
CA THR A 446 -5.02 -14.91 -21.11
C THR A 446 -4.70 -14.07 -19.89
N TYR A 447 -5.45 -12.99 -19.68
CA TYR A 447 -5.34 -12.15 -18.49
C TYR A 447 -6.70 -11.87 -17.89
N ASP A 448 -6.85 -12.18 -16.61
CA ASP A 448 -8.03 -11.85 -15.82
C ASP A 448 -7.82 -10.52 -15.11
N TRP A 449 -8.59 -9.52 -15.52
CA TRP A 449 -8.66 -8.21 -14.86
C TRP A 449 -9.83 -8.18 -13.88
N HIS A 450 -9.55 -7.94 -12.61
CA HIS A 450 -10.59 -7.66 -11.61
C HIS A 450 -10.80 -6.14 -11.49
N ALA A 451 -11.96 -5.66 -11.94
CA ALA A 451 -12.25 -4.23 -11.95
C ALA A 451 -12.76 -3.75 -10.59
N GLY A 452 -12.03 -2.85 -9.93
CA GLY A 452 -12.41 -2.35 -8.60
C GLY A 452 -13.78 -1.68 -8.54
N LEU A 453 -14.19 -0.93 -9.57
CA LEU A 453 -15.45 -0.19 -9.57
C LEU A 453 -16.71 -1.07 -9.67
N THR A 454 -16.63 -2.23 -10.32
CA THR A 454 -17.79 -3.15 -10.49
C THR A 454 -17.62 -4.47 -9.74
N SER A 455 -16.44 -4.74 -9.20
CA SER A 455 -16.06 -6.03 -8.62
C SER A 455 -16.26 -7.22 -9.58
N GLY A 456 -16.27 -6.97 -10.89
CA GLY A 456 -16.35 -7.98 -11.94
C GLY A 456 -14.95 -8.43 -12.40
N THR A 457 -14.83 -9.69 -12.81
CA THR A 457 -13.60 -10.22 -13.42
C THR A 457 -13.80 -10.40 -14.92
N TYR A 458 -12.89 -9.85 -15.72
CA TYR A 458 -12.97 -9.75 -17.17
C TYR A 458 -11.72 -10.40 -17.80
N SER A 459 -11.93 -11.47 -18.56
CA SER A 459 -10.85 -12.26 -19.17
C SER A 459 -10.54 -11.78 -20.59
N PHE A 460 -9.35 -11.23 -20.77
CA PHE A 460 -8.80 -10.89 -22.08
C PHE A 460 -8.08 -12.10 -22.66
N ILE A 461 -8.19 -12.31 -23.98
CA ILE A 461 -7.46 -13.35 -24.69
C ILE A 461 -6.69 -12.72 -25.84
N LEU A 462 -5.36 -12.89 -25.83
CA LEU A 462 -4.45 -12.41 -26.87
C LEU A 462 -4.00 -13.63 -27.68
N GLU A 463 -4.30 -13.63 -28.97
CA GLU A 463 -4.04 -14.72 -29.90
C GLU A 463 -3.19 -14.22 -31.06
N PRO A 464 -1.85 -14.40 -30.97
CA PRO A 464 -0.96 -14.16 -32.11
C PRO A 464 -1.41 -14.99 -33.31
N GLN A 465 -1.36 -14.39 -34.49
CA GLN A 465 -1.73 -15.01 -35.75
C GLN A 465 -0.51 -15.16 -36.66
N SER A 466 -0.67 -15.92 -37.75
CA SER A 466 0.37 -16.01 -38.78
C SER A 466 0.69 -14.64 -39.37
N LYS A 467 1.97 -14.38 -39.68
CA LYS A 467 2.49 -13.13 -40.26
C LYS A 467 2.52 -11.93 -39.29
N GLY A 468 2.37 -12.16 -37.99
CA GLY A 468 2.51 -11.15 -36.94
C GLY A 468 1.21 -10.44 -36.57
N ASP A 469 0.12 -10.70 -37.28
CA ASP A 469 -1.22 -10.22 -36.92
C ASP A 469 -1.57 -10.62 -35.48
N LEU A 470 -2.41 -9.81 -34.81
CA LEU A 470 -2.84 -10.08 -33.45
C LEU A 470 -4.37 -10.11 -33.37
N ARG A 471 -4.93 -11.22 -32.89
CA ARG A 471 -6.33 -11.28 -32.52
C ARG A 471 -6.47 -11.03 -31.02
N VAL A 472 -7.39 -10.17 -30.63
CA VAL A 472 -7.72 -9.91 -29.23
C VAL A 472 -9.21 -10.15 -29.03
N ASN A 473 -9.57 -11.04 -28.11
CA ASN A 473 -10.93 -11.15 -27.63
C ASN A 473 -11.08 -10.28 -26.38
N VAL A 474 -11.82 -9.18 -26.54
CA VAL A 474 -12.17 -8.28 -25.44
C VAL A 474 -13.44 -8.81 -24.78
N PRO A 475 -13.46 -9.00 -23.45
CA PRO A 475 -14.65 -9.44 -22.74
C PRO A 475 -15.77 -8.37 -22.79
N PRO A 476 -17.01 -8.70 -22.40
CA PRO A 476 -18.04 -7.70 -22.17
C PRO A 476 -17.58 -6.71 -21.10
N LEU A 477 -17.37 -5.44 -21.46
CA LEU A 477 -16.91 -4.40 -20.55
C LEU A 477 -18.02 -3.37 -20.32
N PRO A 478 -18.32 -3.00 -19.06
CA PRO A 478 -19.26 -1.92 -18.75
C PRO A 478 -18.64 -0.53 -18.96
N TYR A 479 -17.39 -0.45 -19.43
CA TYR A 479 -16.65 0.78 -19.63
C TYR A 479 -16.26 0.94 -21.09
N ALA A 480 -16.26 2.19 -21.58
CA ALA A 480 -15.46 2.51 -22.75
C ALA A 480 -13.98 2.46 -22.36
N CYS A 481 -13.13 1.98 -23.27
CA CYS A 481 -11.69 1.89 -23.01
C CYS A 481 -10.88 2.03 -24.29
N THR A 482 -9.58 2.28 -24.12
CA THR A 482 -8.61 2.27 -25.22
C THR A 482 -7.73 1.03 -25.10
N LEU A 483 -7.64 0.21 -26.15
CA LEU A 483 -6.59 -0.80 -26.26
C LEU A 483 -5.33 -0.13 -26.80
N LEU A 484 -4.17 -0.40 -26.19
CA LEU A 484 -2.88 0.11 -26.62
C LEU A 484 -1.95 -1.07 -26.89
N VAL A 485 -1.48 -1.22 -28.13
CA VAL A 485 -0.53 -2.28 -28.50
C VAL A 485 0.84 -1.64 -28.80
N PRO A 486 1.89 -1.90 -27.98
CA PRO A 486 3.27 -1.54 -28.27
C PRO A 486 3.80 -2.31 -29.48
N ASP A 487 4.54 -1.61 -30.34
CA ASP A 487 5.16 -2.03 -31.59
C ASP A 487 4.31 -2.97 -32.46
N SER A 488 3.76 -2.42 -33.54
CA SER A 488 2.93 -3.26 -34.37
C SER A 488 2.81 -2.96 -35.84
N GLY A 489 3.35 -1.85 -36.36
CA GLY A 489 3.31 -1.56 -37.81
C GLY A 489 1.94 -1.75 -38.48
N PHE A 490 0.85 -1.77 -37.69
CA PHE A 490 -0.43 -2.27 -38.16
C PHE A 490 -1.00 -1.31 -39.20
N ARG A 491 -1.46 -1.88 -40.31
CA ARG A 491 -2.05 -1.13 -41.43
C ARG A 491 -3.57 -1.08 -41.34
N GLN A 492 -4.16 -1.98 -40.57
CA GLN A 492 -5.60 -2.08 -40.41
C GLN A 492 -5.97 -2.66 -39.05
N VAL A 493 -7.05 -2.15 -38.47
CA VAL A 493 -7.71 -2.73 -37.31
C VAL A 493 -9.14 -3.09 -37.70
N VAL A 494 -9.55 -4.32 -37.38
CA VAL A 494 -10.89 -4.86 -37.65
C VAL A 494 -11.56 -5.18 -36.31
N LEU A 495 -12.82 -4.75 -36.16
CA LEU A 495 -13.67 -5.00 -35.00
C LEU A 495 -14.95 -5.70 -35.46
N ASP A 496 -15.15 -6.93 -35.02
CA ASP A 496 -16.30 -7.78 -35.40
C ASP A 496 -16.55 -7.78 -36.93
N ASP A 497 -15.49 -8.10 -37.68
CA ASP A 497 -15.47 -8.16 -39.15
C ASP A 497 -15.64 -6.81 -39.88
N ARG A 498 -15.68 -5.69 -39.15
CA ARG A 498 -15.71 -4.33 -39.71
C ARG A 498 -14.36 -3.62 -39.54
N ALA A 499 -13.77 -3.17 -40.65
CA ALA A 499 -12.58 -2.32 -40.59
C ALA A 499 -12.87 -0.98 -39.90
N LEU A 500 -12.00 -0.58 -38.97
CA LEU A 500 -12.12 0.68 -38.26
C LEU A 500 -11.46 1.83 -39.03
N HIS A 501 -12.04 3.03 -38.90
CA HIS A 501 -11.45 4.24 -39.46
C HIS A 501 -10.21 4.66 -38.65
N GLN A 502 -9.12 4.94 -39.35
CA GLN A 502 -7.91 5.50 -38.74
C GLN A 502 -8.04 7.02 -38.66
N VAL A 503 -7.85 7.58 -37.47
CA VAL A 503 -7.79 9.04 -37.27
C VAL A 503 -6.34 9.54 -37.36
N GLU A 504 -6.16 10.83 -37.63
CA GLU A 504 -4.83 11.43 -37.83
C GLU A 504 -4.14 11.84 -36.53
N ARG A 505 -4.89 12.02 -35.43
CA ARG A 505 -4.36 12.50 -34.15
C ARG A 505 -5.01 11.78 -32.98
N LEU A 506 -4.25 11.54 -31.91
CA LEU A 506 -4.78 10.91 -30.70
C LEU A 506 -5.95 11.67 -30.09
N ALA A 507 -5.90 13.01 -30.08
CA ALA A 507 -6.97 13.87 -29.55
C ALA A 507 -8.32 13.74 -30.28
N THR A 508 -8.32 13.15 -31.48
CA THR A 508 -9.54 12.88 -32.26
C THR A 508 -10.01 11.43 -32.17
N LEU A 509 -9.36 10.61 -31.34
CA LEU A 509 -9.70 9.20 -31.15
C LEU A 509 -11.05 9.09 -30.43
N VAL A 510 -12.02 8.47 -31.10
CA VAL A 510 -13.38 8.24 -30.58
C VAL A 510 -13.75 6.77 -30.72
N ASN A 511 -14.89 6.36 -30.15
CA ASN A 511 -15.35 4.98 -30.20
C ASN A 511 -15.36 4.43 -31.63
N ASP A 512 -14.89 3.19 -31.77
CA ASP A 512 -14.75 2.47 -33.04
C ASP A 512 -13.81 3.16 -34.05
N THR A 513 -12.79 3.86 -33.56
CA THR A 513 -11.67 4.36 -34.37
C THR A 513 -10.34 3.90 -33.80
N TRP A 514 -9.29 4.00 -34.62
CA TRP A 514 -7.93 3.73 -34.18
C TRP A 514 -6.96 4.82 -34.62
N TYR A 515 -5.84 4.90 -33.93
CA TYR A 515 -4.75 5.84 -34.17
C TYR A 515 -3.42 5.10 -34.05
N SER A 516 -2.42 5.50 -34.82
CA SER A 516 -1.09 4.91 -34.69
C SER A 516 -0.01 5.97 -34.88
N GLU A 517 0.91 6.06 -33.92
CA GLU A 517 2.08 6.95 -33.97
C GLU A 517 3.21 6.36 -33.14
N ALA A 518 4.46 6.60 -33.58
CA ALA A 518 5.67 6.24 -32.85
C ALA A 518 5.71 4.77 -32.37
N GLY A 519 5.17 3.85 -33.18
CA GLY A 519 5.13 2.43 -32.85
C GLY A 519 4.02 2.02 -31.88
N ARG A 520 3.03 2.87 -31.56
CA ARG A 520 1.89 2.52 -30.71
C ARG A 520 0.59 2.53 -31.50
N CYS A 521 -0.19 1.46 -31.40
CA CYS A 521 -1.54 1.39 -31.94
C CYS A 521 -2.57 1.59 -30.81
N HIS A 522 -3.37 2.66 -30.90
CA HIS A 522 -4.46 2.96 -29.98
C HIS A 522 -5.79 2.66 -30.64
N VAL A 523 -6.68 1.92 -29.97
CA VAL A 523 -8.03 1.65 -30.48
C VAL A 523 -9.04 1.94 -29.39
N ARG A 524 -9.96 2.87 -29.64
CA ARG A 524 -11.00 3.23 -28.68
C ARG A 524 -12.25 2.41 -28.97
N ILE A 525 -12.76 1.72 -27.95
CA ILE A 525 -13.97 0.90 -28.04
C ILE A 525 -15.00 1.35 -27.00
N PRO A 526 -16.31 1.33 -27.33
CA PRO A 526 -17.36 1.64 -26.38
C PRO A 526 -17.58 0.49 -25.39
N ALA A 527 -18.27 0.78 -24.29
CA ALA A 527 -18.84 -0.25 -23.42
C ALA A 527 -19.74 -1.20 -24.22
N ALA A 528 -19.70 -2.50 -23.91
CA ALA A 528 -20.46 -3.52 -24.60
C ALA A 528 -20.88 -4.65 -23.66
N ARG A 529 -22.12 -5.15 -23.85
CA ARG A 529 -22.66 -6.32 -23.11
C ARG A 529 -22.24 -7.67 -23.69
N VAL A 530 -21.52 -7.67 -24.81
CA VAL A 530 -21.04 -8.86 -25.50
C VAL A 530 -19.54 -8.72 -25.75
N SER A 531 -18.85 -9.85 -25.84
CA SER A 531 -17.43 -9.87 -26.19
C SER A 531 -17.24 -9.28 -27.59
N ARG A 532 -16.10 -8.62 -27.80
CA ARG A 532 -15.72 -8.03 -29.08
C ARG A 532 -14.47 -8.71 -29.60
N ARG A 533 -14.45 -9.06 -30.88
CA ARG A 533 -13.27 -9.64 -31.53
C ARG A 533 -12.55 -8.55 -32.29
N MET A 534 -11.30 -8.33 -31.92
CA MET A 534 -10.41 -7.41 -32.61
C MET A 534 -9.33 -8.18 -33.36
N LEU A 535 -9.03 -7.73 -34.57
CA LEU A 535 -7.90 -8.20 -35.36
C LEU A 535 -7.07 -7.00 -35.77
N PHE A 536 -5.80 -7.01 -35.39
CA PHE A 536 -4.81 -6.06 -35.80
C PHE A 536 -3.95 -6.69 -36.91
N VAL A 537 -3.88 -6.04 -38.06
CA VAL A 537 -3.27 -6.57 -39.30
C VAL A 537 -2.02 -5.78 -39.65
N LEU A 538 -0.90 -6.49 -39.84
CA LEU A 538 0.44 -5.94 -40.13
C LEU A 538 0.65 -5.53 -41.60
#